data_AF-A0A2V8NJG5-F1
#
_entry.id   AF-A0A2V8NJG5-F1
#
_cell.length_a   1.000
_cell.length_b   1.000
_cell.length_c   1.000
_cell.angle_alpha   90.00
_cell.angle_beta   90.00
_cell.angle_gamma   90.00
#
_symmetry.space_group_name_H-M   'P 1'
#
loop_
_entity.id
_entity.type
_entity.pdbx_description
1 polymer ?
#
loop_
_entity_poly.entity_id
_entity_poly.type
_entity_poly.pdbx_seq_one_letter_code
_entity_poly.pdbx_strand_id
1 'polypeptide(L)'
;MIGMSFSSFLALFVISAVCAFVFHNMLKLKLLRRGEGYLCELIMGWIGAWIGSPVLGHWSWMVPSTSVYLVPAIVGSIAAIYSLVALLRVVESVLAPLSVRDAAAFPNERTRIA
;
A
#
# COMPACT_ATOMS: atom_id res chain seq x y z
N MET A 1 -2.38 6.82 -17.47
CA MET A 1 -3.74 6.72 -18.06
C MET A 1 -4.66 7.78 -17.46
N ILE A 2 -4.35 9.07 -17.65
CA ILE A 2 -5.29 10.15 -17.32
C ILE A 2 -6.27 10.24 -18.50
N GLY A 3 -7.58 10.19 -18.22
CA GLY A 3 -8.63 10.10 -19.25
C GLY A 3 -9.09 8.67 -19.60
N MET A 4 -8.89 7.71 -18.69
CA MET A 4 -9.29 6.31 -18.86
C MET A 4 -10.81 6.12 -18.70
N SER A 5 -11.40 5.18 -19.45
CA SER A 5 -12.83 4.84 -19.32
C SER A 5 -13.16 4.26 -17.94
N PHE A 6 -14.39 4.48 -17.46
CA PHE A 6 -14.83 4.01 -16.15
C PHE A 6 -14.70 2.49 -15.98
N SER A 7 -14.97 1.70 -17.02
CA SER A 7 -14.82 0.23 -17.01
C SER A 7 -13.40 -0.21 -16.68
N SER A 8 -12.46 0.54 -17.20
CA SER A 8 -11.03 0.33 -17.06
C SER A 8 -10.57 0.69 -15.63
N PHE A 9 -11.09 1.78 -15.07
CA PHE A 9 -10.92 2.11 -13.63
C PHE A 9 -11.47 1.00 -12.73
N LEU A 10 -12.67 0.52 -13.02
CA LEU A 10 -13.33 -0.52 -12.25
C LEU A 10 -12.56 -1.85 -12.32
N ALA A 11 -12.03 -2.22 -13.48
CA ALA A 11 -11.20 -3.41 -13.64
C ALA A 11 -9.95 -3.35 -12.74
N LEU A 12 -9.22 -2.23 -12.77
CA LEU A 12 -8.06 -2.01 -11.88
C LEU A 12 -8.45 -2.04 -10.40
N PHE A 13 -9.60 -1.47 -10.06
CA PHE A 13 -10.11 -1.46 -8.69
C PHE A 13 -10.43 -2.87 -8.19
N VAL A 14 -11.08 -3.69 -9.02
CA VAL A 14 -11.36 -5.11 -8.69
C VAL A 14 -10.08 -5.91 -8.56
N ILE A 15 -9.12 -5.74 -9.48
CA ILE A 15 -7.81 -6.41 -9.39
C ILE A 15 -7.09 -6.03 -8.09
N SER A 16 -7.08 -4.74 -7.75
CA SER A 16 -6.53 -4.26 -6.49
C SER A 16 -7.26 -4.83 -5.28
N ALA A 17 -8.59 -4.86 -5.29
CA ALA A 17 -9.38 -5.40 -4.19
C ALA A 17 -9.08 -6.87 -3.94
N VAL A 18 -8.92 -7.67 -5.00
CA VAL A 18 -8.50 -9.07 -4.89
C VAL A 18 -7.08 -9.17 -4.33
N CYS A 19 -6.12 -8.38 -4.86
CA CYS A 19 -4.74 -8.39 -4.37
C CYS A 19 -4.63 -7.96 -2.90
N ALA A 20 -5.32 -6.88 -2.53
CA ALA A 20 -5.40 -6.39 -1.15
C ALA A 20 -6.07 -7.43 -0.24
N PHE A 21 -7.14 -8.09 -0.68
CA PHE A 21 -7.75 -9.18 0.09
C PHE A 21 -6.79 -10.34 0.32
N VAL A 22 -6.03 -10.75 -0.70
CA VAL A 22 -4.99 -11.77 -0.58
C VAL A 22 -3.91 -11.32 0.41
N PHE A 23 -3.39 -10.10 0.28
CA PHE A 23 -2.34 -9.58 1.18
C PHE A 23 -2.83 -9.46 2.64
N HIS A 24 -4.03 -8.94 2.83
CA HIS A 24 -4.63 -8.76 4.15
C HIS A 24 -4.88 -10.10 4.85
N ASN A 25 -5.42 -11.08 4.12
CA ASN A 25 -5.90 -12.34 4.70
C ASN A 25 -4.81 -13.43 4.74
N MET A 26 -3.94 -13.51 3.73
CA MET A 26 -2.87 -14.53 3.65
C MET A 26 -1.57 -14.10 4.33
N LEU A 27 -1.14 -12.85 4.14
CA LEU A 27 0.18 -12.42 4.63
C LEU A 27 0.14 -11.84 6.05
N LYS A 28 -1.05 -11.54 6.59
CA LYS A 28 -1.25 -10.97 7.95
C LYS A 28 -0.27 -9.84 8.27
N LEU A 29 0.15 -9.09 7.26
CA LEU A 29 1.00 -7.92 7.39
C LEU A 29 0.12 -6.82 7.99
N LYS A 30 -0.12 -6.90 9.30
CA LYS A 30 -0.88 -5.90 10.04
C LYS A 30 -0.11 -4.59 10.05
N LEU A 31 -0.21 -3.80 8.98
CA LEU A 31 0.27 -2.42 8.92
C LEU A 31 -0.33 -1.61 10.06
N LEU A 32 -1.64 -1.78 10.27
CA LEU A 32 -2.38 -1.21 11.40
C LEU A 32 -3.26 -2.30 12.04
N ARG A 33 -3.49 -2.20 13.35
CA ARG A 33 -4.29 -3.14 14.16
C ARG A 33 -5.81 -3.11 13.83
N ARG A 34 -6.23 -2.29 12.87
CA ARG A 34 -7.62 -1.92 12.57
C ARG A 34 -7.88 -1.94 11.06
N GLY A 35 -9.14 -2.04 10.65
CA GLY A 35 -9.59 -2.14 9.24
C GLY A 35 -9.10 -1.02 8.30
N GLU A 36 -8.55 0.07 8.84
CA GLU A 36 -7.88 1.14 8.10
C GLU A 36 -6.69 0.62 7.27
N GLY A 37 -6.00 -0.43 7.72
CA GLY A 37 -4.90 -1.05 6.98
C GLY A 37 -5.33 -1.62 5.62
N TYR A 38 -6.52 -2.23 5.57
CA TYR A 38 -7.09 -2.77 4.33
C TYR A 38 -7.38 -1.67 3.30
N LEU A 39 -7.88 -0.52 3.76
CA LEU A 39 -8.17 0.60 2.87
C LEU A 39 -6.88 1.20 2.28
N CYS A 40 -5.82 1.31 3.07
CA CYS A 40 -4.50 1.73 2.58
C CYS A 40 -3.92 0.74 1.56
N GLU A 41 -4.00 -0.57 1.83
CA GLU A 41 -3.55 -1.62 0.92
C GLU A 41 -4.34 -1.59 -0.39
N LEU A 42 -5.66 -1.37 -0.33
CA LEU A 42 -6.52 -1.23 -1.50
C LEU A 42 -6.16 -0.02 -2.37
N ILE A 43 -5.95 1.14 -1.74
CA ILE A 43 -5.58 2.37 -2.46
C ILE A 43 -4.20 2.22 -3.09
N MET A 44 -3.21 1.71 -2.33
CA MET A 44 -1.86 1.51 -2.86
C MET A 44 -1.81 0.42 -3.92
N GLY A 45 -2.54 -0.67 -3.74
CA GLY A 45 -2.66 -1.71 -4.75
C GLY A 45 -3.29 -1.20 -6.04
N TRP A 46 -4.22 -0.25 -5.95
CA TRP A 46 -4.86 0.36 -7.12
C TRP A 46 -3.90 1.29 -7.85
N ILE A 47 -3.14 2.11 -7.11
CA ILE A 47 -2.06 2.94 -7.67
C ILE A 47 -0.98 2.07 -8.33
N GLY A 48 -0.59 0.98 -7.67
CA GLY A 48 0.38 0.03 -8.20
C GLY A 48 -0.09 -0.65 -9.48
N ALA A 49 -1.36 -1.06 -9.53
CA ALA A 49 -1.96 -1.65 -10.73
C ALA A 49 -2.00 -0.65 -11.90
N TRP A 50 -2.26 0.62 -11.60
CA TRP A 50 -2.25 1.69 -12.60
C TRP A 50 -0.86 1.96 -13.17
N ILE A 51 0.18 1.94 -12.33
CA ILE A 51 1.58 2.15 -12.72
C ILE A 51 2.21 0.89 -13.34
N GLY A 52 1.68 -0.28 -13.03
CA GLY A 52 2.21 -1.57 -13.49
C GLY A 52 2.29 -1.66 -15.01
N SER A 53 1.24 -1.27 -15.73
CA SER A 53 1.22 -1.30 -17.21
C SER A 53 2.24 -0.35 -17.87
N PRO A 54 2.35 0.94 -17.49
CA PRO A 54 3.35 1.84 -18.08
C PRO A 54 4.80 1.52 -17.67
N VAL A 55 5.05 0.98 -16.47
CA VAL A 55 6.41 0.71 -15.99
C VAL A 55 6.92 -0.66 -16.43
N LEU A 56 6.10 -1.70 -16.30
CA LEU A 56 6.50 -3.06 -16.64
C LEU A 56 6.29 -3.34 -18.13
N GLY A 57 5.46 -2.56 -18.81
CA GLY A 57 5.15 -2.71 -20.23
C GLY A 57 3.84 -3.44 -20.51
N HIS A 58 3.55 -3.59 -21.80
CA HIS A 58 2.28 -4.09 -22.33
C HIS A 58 2.39 -5.54 -22.80
N TRP A 59 2.97 -6.41 -21.97
CA TRP A 59 3.08 -7.83 -22.24
C TRP A 59 2.07 -8.58 -21.37
N SER A 60 1.50 -9.66 -21.91
CA SER A 60 0.44 -10.52 -21.34
C SER A 60 -1.01 -10.23 -21.81
N TRP A 61 -1.94 -10.95 -21.17
CA TRP A 61 -3.36 -10.94 -21.43
C TRP A 61 -3.99 -9.56 -21.18
N MET A 62 -4.51 -8.98 -22.25
CA MET A 62 -5.30 -7.77 -22.21
C MET A 62 -6.75 -8.13 -21.94
N VAL A 63 -7.38 -7.47 -20.97
CA VAL A 63 -8.80 -7.69 -20.70
C VAL A 63 -9.62 -7.11 -21.88
N PRO A 64 -10.45 -7.91 -22.57
CA PRO A 64 -11.29 -7.40 -23.66
C PRO A 64 -12.10 -6.19 -23.19
N SER A 65 -12.15 -5.13 -24.00
CA SER A 65 -12.85 -3.86 -23.71
C SER A 65 -12.20 -2.91 -22.69
N THR A 66 -11.05 -3.27 -22.10
CA THR A 66 -10.31 -2.37 -21.21
C THR A 66 -8.83 -2.36 -21.59
N SER A 67 -8.21 -1.18 -21.72
CA SER A 67 -6.79 -1.06 -22.08
C SER A 67 -5.85 -1.40 -20.93
N VAL A 68 -6.16 -2.49 -20.20
CA VAL A 68 -5.51 -2.93 -18.97
C VAL A 68 -4.89 -4.30 -19.20
N TYR A 69 -3.60 -4.40 -18.90
CA TYR A 69 -2.85 -5.65 -18.96
C TYR A 69 -2.85 -6.29 -17.58
N LEU A 70 -3.35 -7.52 -17.49
CA LEU A 70 -3.64 -8.16 -16.20
C LEU A 70 -2.37 -8.44 -15.40
N VAL A 71 -1.34 -9.03 -16.01
CA VAL A 71 -0.12 -9.43 -15.30
C VAL A 71 0.68 -8.21 -14.82
N PRO A 72 0.99 -7.20 -15.66
CA PRO A 72 1.62 -5.97 -15.20
C PRO A 72 0.84 -5.28 -14.07
N ALA A 73 -0.50 -5.27 -14.14
CA ALA A 73 -1.33 -4.68 -13.11
C ALA A 73 -1.23 -5.43 -11.77
N ILE A 74 -1.28 -6.76 -11.78
CA ILE A 74 -1.13 -7.57 -10.56
C ILE A 74 0.26 -7.36 -9.95
N VAL A 75 1.31 -7.46 -10.76
CA VAL A 75 2.69 -7.30 -10.28
C VAL A 75 2.92 -5.89 -9.73
N GLY A 76 2.42 -4.87 -10.42
CA GLY A 76 2.47 -3.48 -9.95
C GLY A 76 1.72 -3.28 -8.64
N SER A 77 0.54 -3.88 -8.48
CA SER A 77 -0.26 -3.84 -7.25
C SER A 77 0.51 -4.43 -6.06
N ILE A 78 1.05 -5.64 -6.24
CA ILE A 78 1.85 -6.35 -5.24
C ILE A 78 3.07 -5.52 -4.84
N ALA A 79 3.81 -5.00 -5.82
CA ALA A 79 5.01 -4.19 -5.58
C ALA A 79 4.69 -2.90 -4.81
N ALA A 80 3.58 -2.23 -5.13
CA ALA A 80 3.17 -1.00 -4.43
C ALA A 80 2.74 -1.25 -2.99
N ILE A 81 1.96 -2.30 -2.74
CA ILE A 81 1.57 -2.71 -1.38
C ILE A 81 2.82 -3.04 -0.56
N TYR A 82 3.73 -3.85 -1.11
CA TYR A 82 4.97 -4.22 -0.43
C TYR A 82 5.86 -3.00 -0.13
N SER A 83 5.95 -2.06 -1.08
CA SER A 83 6.72 -0.83 -0.90
C SER A 83 6.12 0.06 0.19
N LEU A 84 4.79 0.16 0.29
CA LEU A 84 4.13 0.87 1.39
C LEU A 84 4.50 0.23 2.75
N VAL A 85 4.43 -1.10 2.83
CA VAL A 85 4.80 -1.84 4.04
C VAL A 85 6.26 -1.55 4.42
N ALA A 86 7.18 -1.68 3.47
CA ALA A 86 8.60 -1.47 3.70
C ALA A 86 8.89 -0.03 4.15
N LEU A 87 8.24 0.95 3.52
CA LEU A 87 8.39 2.37 3.88
C LEU A 87 7.94 2.61 5.32
N LEU A 88 6.78 2.09 5.72
CA LEU A 88 6.28 2.26 7.09
C LEU A 88 7.21 1.62 8.12
N ARG A 89 7.77 0.43 7.82
CA ARG A 89 8.77 -0.22 8.68
C ARG A 89 10.04 0.63 8.83
N VAL A 90 10.51 1.24 7.75
CA VAL A 90 11.67 2.13 7.77
C VAL A 90 11.35 3.37 8.61
N VAL A 91 10.18 3.99 8.41
CA VAL A 91 9.74 5.16 9.18
C VAL A 91 9.68 4.82 10.68
N GLU A 92 9.07 3.69 11.06
CA GLU A 92 9.07 3.20 12.44
C GLU A 92 10.49 3.04 13.00
N SER A 93 11.40 2.44 12.23
CA SER A 93 12.79 2.24 12.66
C SER A 93 13.58 3.54 12.87
N VAL A 94 13.24 4.59 12.10
CA VAL A 94 13.87 5.92 12.21
C VAL A 94 13.26 6.75 13.34
N LEU A 95 11.96 6.58 13.62
CA LEU A 95 11.27 7.29 14.71
C LEU A 95 11.49 6.66 16.09
N ALA A 96 11.73 5.35 16.17
CA ALA A 96 12.04 4.65 17.41
C ALA A 96 13.15 5.34 18.25
N PRO A 97 14.32 5.72 17.70
CA PRO A 97 15.35 6.40 18.46
C PRO A 97 14.97 7.82 18.91
N LEU A 98 14.07 8.52 18.20
CA LEU A 98 13.58 9.83 18.60
C LEU A 98 12.63 9.73 19.79
N SER A 99 11.70 8.77 19.76
CA SER A 99 10.79 8.52 20.89
C SER A 99 11.53 8.19 22.19
N VAL A 100 12.61 7.40 22.11
CA VAL A 100 13.45 7.06 23.27
C VAL A 100 14.23 8.28 23.76
N ARG A 101 14.73 9.13 22.85
CA ARG A 101 15.44 10.38 23.22
C ARG A 101 14.50 11.40 23.87
N ASP A 102 13.29 11.57 23.35
CA ASP A 102 12.28 12.46 23.94
C ASP A 102 11.84 11.98 25.32
N ALA A 103 11.66 10.66 25.49
CA ALA A 103 11.37 10.07 26.80
C ALA A 103 12.51 10.24 27.81
N ALA A 104 13.77 10.25 27.35
CA ALA A 104 14.94 10.48 28.19
C ALA A 104 15.21 11.97 28.47
N ALA A 105 14.78 12.88 27.58
CA ALA A 105 14.97 14.32 27.72
C ALA A 105 14.00 14.98 28.72
N PHE A 106 12.85 14.34 29.01
CA PHE A 106 11.89 14.79 30.02
C PHE A 106 11.66 13.76 31.14
N PRO A 107 12.65 13.47 32.01
CA PRO A 107 12.45 12.48 33.07
C PRO A 107 11.47 12.91 34.15
N ASN A 108 11.22 14.23 34.33
CA ASN A 108 10.80 14.71 35.65
C ASN A 108 9.93 15.98 35.73
N GLU A 109 8.92 16.12 34.86
CA GLU A 109 7.90 17.17 35.09
C GLU A 109 6.85 16.74 36.14
N ARG A 110 6.54 15.43 36.24
CA ARG A 110 5.52 14.92 37.18
C ARG A 110 5.93 14.91 38.64
N THR A 111 7.22 14.94 38.95
CA THR A 111 7.70 14.86 40.34
C THR A 111 7.94 16.24 40.96
N ARG A 112 7.75 17.33 40.21
CA ARG A 112 7.84 18.71 40.70
C ARG A 112 6.53 19.27 41.24
N ILE A 113 5.43 18.54 41.04
CA ILE A 113 4.06 18.99 41.35
C ILE A 113 3.41 18.15 42.46
N ALA A 114 4.19 17.33 43.18
CA ALA A 114 3.77 16.51 44.31
C ALA A 114 4.47 16.97 45.59
#